data_AF-A0A8H7KWX2-F1
#
_entry.id   AF-A0A8H7KWX2-F1
#
_cell.length_a   1.000
_cell.length_b   1.000
_cell.length_c   1.000
_cell.angle_alpha   90.00
_cell.angle_beta   90.00
_cell.angle_gamma   90.00
#
_symmetry.space_group_name_H-M   'P 1'
#
loop_
_entity.id
_entity.type
_entity.pdbx_description
1 polymer ?
#
loop_
_entity_poly.entity_id
_entity_poly.type
_entity_poly.pdbx_seq_one_letter_code
_entity_poly.pdbx_strand_id
1 'polypeptide(L)'
;MLPDTRSLLLNGIEFLQDKGATPAEDYTHSVPGLQEQLLDAGAEEFGIITEAVRAPFNVLGLYLLQKLRKGIAGARSDDSKSIKGDLITWLVPTNEDRLIPPLNHSQKCLRGFHHPRTGMLLCPVDLDWGDADIRSKLDNGSLAPTGDQWPLFIYENETYDPSDGWSGFLRGVLLVKAYKQIFLSPSSVEHTDRSKSSRIGNARLHGMKCVNVPSIAYIATQVRFTLSSASTFARSDEVSDSGRFYDNLMEFLLQPDEQEEVAELLVWWNR
;
A
#
# COMPACT_ATOMS: atom_id res chain seq x y z
N MET A 1 -22.96 -10.25 -9.36
CA MET A 1 -23.05 -9.14 -8.38
C MET A 1 -21.85 -9.30 -7.47
N LEU A 2 -20.82 -8.48 -7.67
CA LEU A 2 -19.56 -8.56 -6.93
C LEU A 2 -19.71 -7.83 -5.58
N PRO A 3 -19.25 -8.39 -4.44
CA PRO A 3 -19.18 -7.67 -3.18
C PRO A 3 -18.16 -6.52 -3.24
N ASP A 4 -18.48 -5.41 -2.58
CA ASP A 4 -17.72 -4.16 -2.49
C ASP A 4 -16.34 -4.35 -1.82
N THR A 5 -15.28 -4.52 -2.63
CA THR A 5 -13.89 -4.81 -2.20
C THR A 5 -13.08 -3.58 -1.76
N ARG A 6 -13.74 -2.54 -1.25
CA ARG A 6 -13.13 -1.29 -0.76
C ARG A 6 -12.20 -1.42 0.48
N SER A 7 -11.87 -2.63 0.92
CA SER A 7 -11.47 -2.90 2.31
C SER A 7 -10.02 -2.57 2.69
N LEU A 8 -9.02 -2.52 1.81
CA LEU A 8 -7.64 -2.27 2.28
C LEU A 8 -7.25 -0.80 2.44
N LEU A 9 -7.88 0.15 1.73
CA LEU A 9 -7.74 1.58 2.02
C LEU A 9 -8.79 2.12 3.00
N LEU A 10 -9.95 1.45 3.14
CA LEU A 10 -11.04 1.91 4.00
C LEU A 10 -11.22 1.14 5.32
N ASN A 11 -10.81 -0.13 5.45
CA ASN A 11 -11.21 -0.96 6.61
C ASN A 11 -10.13 -1.89 7.22
N GLY A 12 -9.00 -2.16 6.56
CA GLY A 12 -7.99 -3.09 7.09
C GLY A 12 -8.42 -4.56 7.01
N ILE A 13 -7.45 -5.38 6.60
CA ILE A 13 -7.39 -6.85 6.54
C ILE A 13 -8.72 -7.58 6.88
N GLU A 14 -9.37 -8.14 5.86
CA GLU A 14 -10.44 -9.12 6.05
C GLU A 14 -9.89 -10.43 6.63
N PHE A 15 -10.57 -10.93 7.65
CA PHE A 15 -10.22 -12.10 8.44
C PHE A 15 -10.82 -13.36 7.79
N LEU A 16 -9.98 -14.36 7.48
CA LEU A 16 -10.45 -15.71 7.19
C LEU A 16 -10.54 -16.49 8.51
N GLN A 17 -11.77 -16.79 8.95
CA GLN A 17 -12.02 -17.75 10.03
C GLN A 17 -11.64 -19.17 9.57
N ASP A 18 -10.92 -19.93 10.39
CA ASP A 18 -11.43 -21.26 10.81
C ASP A 18 -10.78 -21.81 12.09
N LYS A 19 -11.56 -22.69 12.71
CA LYS A 19 -11.60 -23.35 14.02
C LYS A 19 -10.30 -23.84 14.67
N GLY A 20 -10.29 -23.71 15.99
CA GLY A 20 -9.84 -24.76 16.91
C GLY A 20 -8.56 -24.46 17.71
N ALA A 21 -8.71 -23.88 18.91
CA ALA A 21 -8.03 -24.28 20.14
C ALA A 21 -8.33 -23.29 21.30
N THR A 22 -8.79 -23.83 22.42
CA THR A 22 -8.97 -23.19 23.74
C THR A 22 -7.70 -23.39 24.62
N PRO A 23 -7.62 -22.85 25.86
CA PRO A 23 -7.56 -21.43 26.20
C PRO A 23 -6.38 -21.12 27.16
N ALA A 24 -5.86 -19.89 27.14
CA ALA A 24 -5.17 -19.32 28.30
C ALA A 24 -5.31 -17.79 28.32
N GLU A 25 -6.18 -17.36 29.22
CA GLU A 25 -6.07 -16.19 30.09
C GLU A 25 -6.09 -14.78 29.47
N ASP A 26 -7.33 -14.28 29.40
CA ASP A 26 -7.82 -13.06 30.04
C ASP A 26 -7.14 -11.72 29.68
N TYR A 27 -7.85 -10.92 28.88
CA TYR A 27 -8.33 -9.59 29.31
C TYR A 27 -9.23 -9.03 28.20
N THR A 28 -10.54 -9.12 28.40
CA THR A 28 -11.55 -8.08 28.10
C THR A 28 -12.92 -8.72 28.32
N HIS A 29 -13.68 -8.16 29.26
CA HIS A 29 -15.09 -8.51 29.45
C HIS A 29 -15.83 -8.39 28.10
N SER A 30 -16.06 -9.54 27.48
CA SER A 30 -16.85 -9.70 26.26
C SER A 30 -18.33 -9.66 26.63
N VAL A 31 -19.12 -8.89 25.89
CA VAL A 31 -20.58 -9.03 25.89
C VAL A 31 -20.88 -10.44 25.35
N PRO A 32 -21.52 -11.34 26.12
CA PRO A 32 -21.78 -12.70 25.67
C PRO A 32 -22.76 -12.70 24.48
N GLY A 33 -22.46 -13.47 23.44
CA GLY A 33 -23.34 -13.69 22.28
C GLY A 33 -22.98 -12.95 20.98
N LEU A 34 -22.01 -12.01 21.02
CA LEU A 34 -21.59 -11.25 19.83
C LEU A 34 -21.05 -12.15 18.70
N GLN A 35 -20.50 -13.30 19.06
CA GLN A 35 -19.88 -14.25 18.13
C GLN A 35 -20.90 -15.17 17.44
N GLU A 36 -22.05 -15.41 18.10
CA GLU A 36 -23.15 -16.21 17.56
C GLU A 36 -24.01 -15.35 16.61
N GLN A 37 -24.19 -14.07 16.94
CA GLN A 37 -24.90 -13.10 16.09
C GLN A 37 -24.17 -12.74 14.78
N LEU A 38 -22.84 -12.89 14.74
CA LEU A 38 -22.04 -12.61 13.53
C LEU A 38 -21.99 -13.76 12.53
N LEU A 39 -22.40 -14.97 12.95
CA LEU A 39 -22.40 -16.16 12.09
C LEU A 39 -23.77 -16.41 11.44
N ASP A 40 -24.86 -15.89 12.01
CA ASP A 40 -26.24 -16.11 11.54
C ASP A 40 -26.78 -15.02 10.58
N ALA A 41 -26.01 -13.97 10.29
CA ALA A 41 -26.43 -12.88 9.41
C ALA A 41 -26.32 -13.26 7.92
N GLY A 42 -27.31 -14.02 7.43
CA GLY A 42 -27.58 -14.22 6.02
C GLY A 42 -27.90 -12.90 5.30
N ALA A 43 -27.75 -12.90 3.97
CA ALA A 43 -27.74 -11.74 3.06
C ALA A 43 -28.91 -10.72 3.13
N GLU A 44 -29.90 -10.91 4.00
CA GLU A 44 -31.00 -9.96 4.23
C GLU A 44 -30.63 -8.83 5.21
N GLU A 45 -29.63 -8.98 6.09
CA GLU A 45 -29.25 -7.94 7.06
C GLU A 45 -28.36 -6.81 6.48
N PHE A 46 -27.74 -7.00 5.31
CA PHE A 46 -27.01 -5.92 4.62
C PHE A 46 -27.95 -4.80 4.13
N GLY A 47 -29.23 -5.11 3.89
CA GLY A 47 -30.26 -4.10 3.63
C GLY A 47 -30.44 -3.16 4.82
N ILE A 48 -30.37 -3.68 6.05
CA ILE A 48 -30.62 -2.94 7.29
C ILE A 48 -29.46 -2.00 7.63
N ILE A 49 -28.20 -2.40 7.39
CA ILE A 49 -27.04 -1.51 7.61
C ILE A 49 -27.11 -0.29 6.69
N THR A 50 -27.58 -0.48 5.45
CA THR A 50 -27.71 0.60 4.48
C THR A 50 -28.88 1.53 4.80
N GLU A 51 -29.97 1.01 5.38
CA GLU A 51 -31.12 1.80 5.82
C GLU A 51 -30.87 2.53 7.16
N ALA A 52 -30.09 1.94 8.07
CA ALA A 52 -29.73 2.53 9.38
C ALA A 52 -28.81 3.76 9.26
N VAL A 53 -28.09 3.91 8.14
CA VAL A 53 -27.30 5.11 7.81
C VAL A 53 -28.18 6.24 7.23
N ARG A 54 -29.42 5.92 6.82
CA ARG A 54 -30.34 6.87 6.17
C ARG A 54 -31.33 7.54 7.12
N ALA A 55 -31.44 7.08 8.37
CA ALA A 55 -32.25 7.73 9.39
C ALA A 55 -31.48 8.90 10.04
N PRO A 56 -32.11 10.07 10.25
CA PRO A 56 -31.45 11.19 10.92
C PRO A 56 -31.22 10.81 12.40
N PHE A 57 -30.00 11.05 12.89
CA PHE A 57 -29.46 10.79 14.24
C PHE A 57 -28.82 9.41 14.47
N ASN A 58 -27.52 9.30 14.17
CA ASN A 58 -26.68 8.29 14.81
C ASN A 58 -25.30 8.86 15.17
N VAL A 59 -25.25 9.72 16.20
CA VAL A 59 -24.02 10.29 16.76
C VAL A 59 -23.01 9.19 17.11
N LEU A 60 -23.49 8.04 17.57
CA LEU A 60 -22.66 6.86 17.84
C LEU A 60 -22.04 6.28 16.56
N GLY A 61 -22.83 6.17 15.48
CA GLY A 61 -22.32 5.73 14.18
C GLY A 61 -21.25 6.66 13.62
N LEU A 62 -21.46 7.99 13.72
CA LEU A 62 -20.45 8.98 13.33
C LEU A 62 -19.19 8.91 14.22
N TYR A 63 -19.36 8.69 15.52
CA TYR A 63 -18.25 8.55 16.47
C TYR A 63 -17.40 7.30 16.18
N LEU A 64 -18.02 6.14 15.94
CA LEU A 64 -17.33 4.90 15.58
C LEU A 64 -16.59 5.05 14.26
N LEU A 65 -17.22 5.62 13.24
CA LEU A 65 -16.59 5.95 11.96
C LEU A 65 -15.36 6.86 12.16
N GLN A 66 -15.47 7.87 13.02
CA GLN A 66 -14.36 8.77 13.31
C GLN A 66 -13.20 8.05 14.00
N LYS A 67 -13.48 7.16 14.95
CA LYS A 67 -12.45 6.37 15.64
C LYS A 67 -11.74 5.41 14.70
N LEU A 68 -12.49 4.72 13.83
CA LEU A 68 -11.94 3.85 12.79
C LEU A 68 -11.04 4.63 11.84
N ARG A 69 -11.53 5.74 11.29
CA ARG A 69 -10.75 6.63 10.41
C ARG A 69 -9.46 7.10 11.07
N LYS A 70 -9.50 7.43 12.36
CA LYS A 70 -8.32 7.84 13.12
C LYS A 70 -7.32 6.69 13.30
N GLY A 71 -7.80 5.49 13.63
CA GLY A 71 -6.96 4.30 13.75
C GLY A 71 -6.27 3.94 12.44
N ILE A 72 -7.03 3.93 11.34
CA ILE A 72 -6.51 3.67 9.98
C ILE A 72 -5.48 4.72 9.59
N ALA A 73 -5.78 6.01 9.81
CA ALA A 73 -4.82 7.08 9.52
C ALA A 73 -3.54 6.94 10.36
N GLY A 74 -3.66 6.51 11.62
CA GLY A 74 -2.52 6.20 12.49
C GLY A 74 -1.65 5.06 11.93
N ALA A 75 -2.25 3.92 11.62
CA ALA A 75 -1.54 2.77 11.06
C ALA A 75 -0.80 3.13 9.76
N ARG A 76 -1.47 3.82 8.82
CA ARG A 76 -0.84 4.30 7.59
C ARG A 76 0.32 5.26 7.84
N SER A 77 0.19 6.14 8.83
CA SER A 77 1.26 7.06 9.20
C SER A 77 2.48 6.32 9.73
N ASP A 78 2.28 5.27 10.53
CA ASP A 78 3.35 4.43 11.06
C ASP A 78 4.05 3.65 9.94
N ASP A 79 3.29 3.08 9.01
CA ASP A 79 3.81 2.39 7.82
C ASP A 79 4.65 3.31 6.94
N SER A 80 4.11 4.48 6.60
CA SER A 80 4.81 5.54 5.86
C SER A 80 6.09 5.97 6.59
N LYS A 81 6.04 6.13 7.91
CA LYS A 81 7.21 6.54 8.71
C LYS A 81 8.29 5.47 8.69
N SER A 82 7.90 4.20 8.78
CA SER A 82 8.80 3.06 8.68
C SER A 82 9.56 3.09 7.36
N ILE A 83 8.85 3.10 6.21
CA ILE A 83 9.49 3.08 4.89
C ILE A 83 10.38 4.32 4.67
N LYS A 84 9.95 5.52 5.10
CA LYS A 84 10.70 6.77 4.86
C LYS A 84 12.12 6.74 5.44
N GLY A 85 12.34 6.05 6.55
CA GLY A 85 13.65 5.95 7.20
C GLY A 85 14.67 5.21 6.34
N ASP A 86 14.23 4.09 5.75
CA ASP A 86 15.11 3.14 5.06
C ASP A 86 15.11 3.29 3.53
N LEU A 87 14.10 3.98 2.96
CA LEU A 87 13.97 4.18 1.51
C LEU A 87 15.26 4.72 0.90
N ILE A 88 15.91 5.72 1.53
CA ILE A 88 17.12 6.33 0.96
C ILE A 88 18.23 5.30 0.80
N THR A 89 18.40 4.43 1.81
CA THR A 89 19.35 3.31 1.75
C THR A 89 19.01 2.36 0.60
N TRP A 90 17.73 2.14 0.31
CA TRP A 90 17.30 1.29 -0.80
C TRP A 90 17.49 1.94 -2.18
N LEU A 91 17.56 3.27 -2.25
CA LEU A 91 17.74 4.01 -3.49
C LEU A 91 19.21 4.10 -3.94
N VAL A 92 20.16 3.85 -3.03
CA VAL A 92 21.59 3.85 -3.35
C VAL A 92 21.89 2.72 -4.34
N PRO A 93 22.44 3.02 -5.54
CA PRO A 93 22.85 2.00 -6.49
C PRO A 93 23.87 1.03 -5.90
N THR A 94 23.89 -0.23 -6.34
CA THR A 94 24.77 -1.28 -5.80
C THR A 94 26.26 -0.95 -5.85
N ASN A 95 26.67 -0.07 -6.76
CA ASN A 95 28.07 0.32 -6.97
C ASN A 95 28.44 1.68 -6.33
N GLU A 96 27.54 2.28 -5.54
CA GLU A 96 27.75 3.57 -4.91
C GLU A 96 27.56 3.46 -3.39
N ASP A 97 28.28 4.31 -2.64
CA ASP A 97 28.15 4.36 -1.17
C ASP A 97 27.01 5.28 -0.72
N ARG A 98 26.51 6.15 -1.61
CA ARG A 98 25.48 7.15 -1.32
C ARG A 98 24.79 7.63 -2.58
N LEU A 99 23.58 8.16 -2.40
CA LEU A 99 22.85 8.81 -3.48
C LEU A 99 23.48 10.16 -3.85
N ILE A 100 23.50 10.47 -5.15
CA ILE A 100 23.98 11.75 -5.69
C ILE A 100 22.86 12.40 -6.51
N PRO A 101 22.39 13.61 -6.14
CA PRO A 101 22.70 14.35 -4.91
C PRO A 101 22.20 13.64 -3.63
N PRO A 102 22.73 13.95 -2.44
CA PRO A 102 22.26 13.32 -1.21
C PRO A 102 20.84 13.79 -0.86
N LEU A 103 20.00 12.86 -0.39
CA LEU A 103 18.67 13.14 0.14
C LEU A 103 18.65 13.14 1.67
N ASN A 104 17.78 13.96 2.25
CA ASN A 104 17.54 13.98 3.68
C ASN A 104 16.56 12.86 4.09
N HIS A 105 16.90 12.08 5.11
CA HIS A 105 16.05 10.98 5.62
C HIS A 105 14.72 11.49 6.21
N SER A 106 14.72 12.68 6.81
CA SER A 106 13.59 13.25 7.54
C SER A 106 12.73 14.20 6.69
N GLN A 107 13.29 14.78 5.61
CA GLN A 107 12.60 15.75 4.76
C GLN A 107 12.36 15.21 3.35
N LYS A 108 11.14 15.41 2.84
CA LYS A 108 10.73 14.95 1.51
C LYS A 108 10.77 16.01 0.42
N CYS A 109 10.97 17.29 0.78
CA CYS A 109 10.85 18.41 -0.17
C CYS A 109 11.76 18.30 -1.40
N LEU A 110 12.91 17.64 -1.28
CA LEU A 110 13.85 17.43 -2.40
C LEU A 110 13.67 16.07 -3.10
N ARG A 111 12.67 15.27 -2.72
CA ARG A 111 12.32 14.01 -3.41
C ARG A 111 11.36 14.31 -4.57
N GLY A 112 10.70 13.30 -5.11
CA GLY A 112 9.82 13.47 -6.25
C GLY A 112 10.61 13.79 -7.52
N PHE A 113 10.06 14.67 -8.35
CA PHE A 113 10.68 15.13 -9.59
C PHE A 113 11.82 16.12 -9.38
N HIS A 114 12.04 16.61 -8.16
CA HIS A 114 13.16 17.50 -7.79
C HIS A 114 14.51 16.77 -7.67
N HIS A 115 14.54 15.44 -7.79
CA HIS A 115 15.76 14.66 -7.66
C HIS A 115 15.86 13.59 -8.77
N PRO A 116 17.03 13.44 -9.44
CA PRO A 116 17.21 12.52 -10.57
C PRO A 116 16.72 11.09 -10.33
N ARG A 117 17.13 10.46 -9.22
CA ARG A 117 16.74 9.09 -8.86
C ARG A 117 15.25 8.92 -8.58
N THR A 118 14.69 9.71 -7.65
CA THR A 118 13.26 9.58 -7.29
C THR A 118 12.35 10.01 -8.43
N GLY A 119 12.76 11.00 -9.22
CA GLY A 119 12.04 11.47 -10.39
C GLY A 119 11.98 10.41 -11.47
N MET A 120 13.12 9.77 -11.79
CA MET A 120 13.16 8.64 -12.73
C MET A 120 12.23 7.50 -12.30
N LEU A 121 12.26 7.14 -11.01
CA LEU A 121 11.43 6.06 -10.46
C LEU A 121 9.93 6.38 -10.47
N LEU A 122 9.57 7.66 -10.30
CA LEU A 122 8.18 8.12 -10.33
C LEU A 122 7.70 8.47 -11.73
N CYS A 123 8.60 8.65 -12.69
CA CYS A 123 8.25 8.98 -14.05
C CYS A 123 7.38 7.84 -14.61
N PRO A 124 6.21 8.16 -15.15
CA PRO A 124 5.40 7.20 -15.88
C PRO A 124 6.16 6.56 -17.03
N VAL A 125 5.87 5.28 -17.30
CA VAL A 125 6.49 4.51 -18.38
C VAL A 125 6.17 5.04 -19.79
N ASP A 126 5.09 5.79 -19.92
CA ASP A 126 4.67 6.48 -21.15
C ASP A 126 5.37 7.84 -21.36
N LEU A 127 6.23 8.26 -20.42
CA LEU A 127 7.02 9.49 -20.51
C LEU A 127 8.53 9.17 -20.50
N ASP A 128 9.29 9.88 -21.34
CA ASP A 128 10.74 9.73 -21.39
C ASP A 128 11.43 10.62 -20.33
N TRP A 129 11.90 10.01 -19.24
CA TRP A 129 12.70 10.71 -18.23
C TRP A 129 14.03 11.26 -18.80
N GLY A 130 14.54 10.71 -19.90
CA GLY A 130 15.72 11.19 -20.62
C GLY A 130 15.52 12.54 -21.29
N ASP A 131 14.27 12.92 -21.59
CA ASP A 131 13.92 14.22 -22.16
C ASP A 131 13.97 15.34 -21.10
N ALA A 132 14.80 16.36 -21.35
CA ALA A 132 14.97 17.50 -20.47
C ALA A 132 13.68 18.35 -20.33
N ASP A 133 12.88 18.44 -21.38
CA ASP A 133 11.62 19.19 -21.36
C ASP A 133 10.59 18.46 -20.50
N ILE A 134 10.51 17.13 -20.60
CA ILE A 134 9.66 16.31 -19.73
C ILE A 134 10.06 16.46 -18.28
N ARG A 135 11.36 16.32 -17.96
CA ARG A 135 11.85 16.52 -16.58
C ARG A 135 11.51 17.90 -16.04
N SER A 136 11.70 18.95 -16.85
CA SER A 136 11.39 20.32 -16.42
C SER A 136 9.89 20.51 -16.15
N LYS A 137 9.02 19.95 -17.00
CA LYS A 137 7.57 20.04 -16.82
C LYS A 137 7.08 19.26 -15.60
N LEU A 138 7.65 18.10 -15.33
CA LEU A 138 7.36 17.30 -14.13
C LEU A 138 7.84 18.02 -12.85
N ASP A 139 9.04 18.60 -12.88
CA ASP A 139 9.65 19.31 -11.76
C ASP A 139 8.87 20.58 -11.37
N ASN A 140 8.40 21.35 -12.36
CA ASN A 140 7.65 22.59 -12.12
C ASN A 140 6.13 22.37 -11.99
N GLY A 141 5.64 21.15 -12.15
CA GLY A 141 4.23 20.78 -12.02
C GLY A 141 3.33 21.15 -13.21
N SER A 142 3.88 21.64 -14.33
CA SER A 142 3.11 21.86 -15.56
C SER A 142 2.71 20.55 -16.25
N LEU A 143 3.41 19.46 -15.93
CA LEU A 143 3.00 18.09 -16.22
C LEU A 143 2.86 17.35 -14.88
N ALA A 144 1.65 16.90 -14.57
CA ALA A 144 1.36 16.15 -13.36
C ALA A 144 0.86 14.75 -13.74
N PRO A 145 1.64 13.70 -13.45
CA PRO A 145 1.21 12.33 -13.72
C PRO A 145 -0.06 11.96 -12.97
N THR A 146 -1.02 11.40 -13.68
CA THR A 146 -2.29 10.96 -13.11
C THR A 146 -2.17 9.57 -12.48
N GLY A 147 -3.13 9.18 -11.63
CA GLY A 147 -3.10 7.90 -10.93
C GLY A 147 -3.16 6.65 -11.82
N ASP A 148 -3.54 6.78 -13.09
CA ASP A 148 -3.63 5.72 -14.12
C ASP A 148 -2.34 5.57 -14.93
N GLN A 149 -1.36 6.45 -14.70
CA GLN A 149 -0.05 6.36 -15.33
C GLN A 149 0.92 5.61 -14.42
N TRP A 150 1.45 4.49 -14.91
CA TRP A 150 2.26 3.57 -14.12
C TRP A 150 3.70 4.07 -13.95
N PRO A 151 4.16 4.30 -12.71
CA PRO A 151 5.51 4.77 -12.46
C PRO A 151 6.52 3.62 -12.55
N LEU A 152 7.72 3.91 -13.05
CA LEU A 152 8.76 2.91 -13.31
C LEU A 152 9.12 2.01 -12.11
N PHE A 153 9.03 2.53 -10.87
CA PHE A 153 9.44 1.79 -9.66
C PHE A 153 8.63 0.52 -9.39
N ILE A 154 7.44 0.37 -9.99
CA ILE A 154 6.63 -0.83 -9.78
C ILE A 154 7.17 -2.03 -10.58
N TYR A 155 7.98 -1.78 -11.60
CA TYR A 155 8.52 -2.80 -12.48
C TYR A 155 9.81 -3.42 -11.94
N GLU A 156 9.98 -4.72 -12.18
CA GLU A 156 11.23 -5.43 -11.93
C GLU A 156 12.37 -4.76 -12.70
N ASN A 157 13.53 -4.64 -12.05
CA ASN A 157 14.72 -3.99 -12.60
C ASN A 157 14.48 -2.56 -13.14
N GLU A 158 13.41 -1.89 -12.72
CA GLU A 158 13.08 -0.53 -13.14
C GLU A 158 13.04 -0.41 -14.67
N THR A 159 12.49 -1.43 -15.34
CA THR A 159 12.44 -1.52 -16.81
C THR A 159 11.03 -1.88 -17.24
N TYR A 160 10.52 -1.17 -18.25
CA TYR A 160 9.21 -1.43 -18.86
C TYR A 160 9.41 -2.01 -20.27
N ASP A 161 8.70 -3.08 -20.60
CA ASP A 161 8.67 -3.66 -21.94
C ASP A 161 7.38 -3.22 -22.66
N PRO A 162 7.46 -2.37 -23.71
CA PRO A 162 6.29 -1.96 -24.46
C PRO A 162 5.59 -3.08 -25.23
N SER A 163 6.27 -4.22 -25.45
CA SER A 163 5.69 -5.39 -26.10
C SER A 163 4.95 -6.32 -25.15
N ASP A 164 5.27 -6.23 -23.85
CA ASP A 164 4.63 -6.98 -22.77
C ASP A 164 4.56 -6.12 -21.50
N GLY A 165 3.42 -5.45 -21.32
CA GLY A 165 3.21 -4.55 -20.19
C GLY A 165 3.16 -5.22 -18.82
N TRP A 166 3.01 -6.55 -18.76
CA TRP A 166 3.04 -7.35 -17.54
C TRP A 166 4.44 -7.80 -17.13
N SER A 167 5.39 -7.74 -18.06
CA SER A 167 6.79 -8.06 -17.80
C SER A 167 7.33 -7.24 -16.63
N GLY A 168 7.58 -7.93 -15.51
CA GLY A 168 8.05 -7.31 -14.28
C GLY A 168 7.03 -6.44 -13.52
N PHE A 169 5.78 -6.32 -13.99
CA PHE A 169 4.76 -5.46 -13.37
C PHE A 169 4.51 -5.87 -11.90
N LEU A 170 4.51 -4.88 -11.00
CA LEU A 170 4.37 -5.04 -9.55
C LEU A 170 5.39 -6.01 -8.91
N ARG A 171 6.55 -6.23 -9.55
CA ARG A 171 7.68 -7.02 -9.03
C ARG A 171 8.89 -6.16 -8.68
N GLY A 172 8.74 -4.84 -8.67
CA GLY A 172 9.81 -3.89 -8.34
C GLY A 172 10.42 -4.13 -6.95
N VAL A 173 11.75 -4.02 -6.85
CA VAL A 173 12.51 -4.32 -5.62
C VAL A 173 12.09 -3.45 -4.43
N LEU A 174 11.69 -2.20 -4.69
CA LEU A 174 11.19 -1.30 -3.65
C LEU A 174 9.86 -1.78 -3.07
N LEU A 175 8.99 -2.38 -3.89
CA LEU A 175 7.75 -2.99 -3.41
C LEU A 175 8.06 -4.16 -2.48
N VAL A 176 8.97 -5.05 -2.87
CA VAL A 176 9.34 -6.22 -2.05
C VAL A 176 9.92 -5.79 -0.71
N LYS A 177 10.85 -4.82 -0.69
CA LYS A 177 11.44 -4.30 0.55
C LYS A 177 10.38 -3.64 1.44
N ALA A 178 9.50 -2.81 0.88
CA ALA A 178 8.42 -2.18 1.62
C ALA A 178 7.39 -3.18 2.17
N TYR A 179 7.05 -4.22 1.40
CA TYR A 179 6.15 -5.28 1.86
C TYR A 179 6.74 -5.99 3.08
N LYS A 180 8.00 -6.39 3.02
CA LYS A 180 8.70 -7.04 4.14
C LYS A 180 8.77 -6.13 5.36
N GLN A 181 9.02 -4.84 5.16
CA GLN A 181 9.06 -3.85 6.25
C GLN A 181 7.71 -3.69 6.97
N ILE A 182 6.61 -3.60 6.21
CA ILE A 182 5.27 -3.36 6.77
C ILE A 182 4.64 -4.65 7.31
N PHE A 183 4.63 -5.72 6.52
CA PHE A 183 3.88 -6.93 6.84
C PHE A 183 4.71 -7.98 7.58
N LEU A 184 6.00 -8.08 7.32
CA LEU A 184 6.84 -9.06 8.03
C LEU A 184 7.52 -8.35 9.21
N SER A 185 8.78 -7.96 9.08
CA SER A 185 9.51 -7.27 10.12
C SER A 185 10.61 -6.45 9.44
N PRO A 186 11.05 -5.32 10.01
CA PRO A 186 12.22 -4.59 9.51
C PRO A 186 13.45 -5.50 9.33
N SER A 187 13.61 -6.50 10.21
CA SER A 187 14.67 -7.51 10.12
C SER A 187 14.57 -8.45 8.92
N SER A 188 13.45 -8.47 8.20
CA SER A 188 13.28 -9.27 6.97
C SER A 188 13.81 -8.56 5.72
N VAL A 189 14.12 -7.26 5.82
CA VAL A 189 14.66 -6.46 4.70
C VAL A 189 16.18 -6.60 4.59
N GLU A 190 16.88 -6.75 5.72
CA GLU A 190 18.33 -6.93 5.78
C GLU A 190 18.71 -8.33 6.28
N HIS A 191 19.61 -9.02 5.57
CA HIS A 191 20.33 -10.20 6.09
C HIS A 191 21.49 -9.79 7.00
N THR A 192 21.28 -8.83 7.91
CA THR A 192 22.29 -8.48 8.90
C THR A 192 21.97 -9.24 10.19
N ASP A 193 22.92 -10.04 10.69
CA ASP A 193 22.82 -10.86 11.92
C ASP A 193 22.53 -10.06 13.22
N ARG A 194 22.16 -8.79 13.13
CA ARG A 194 22.13 -7.83 14.24
C ARG A 194 20.77 -7.25 14.60
N SER A 195 19.67 -7.81 14.10
CA SER A 195 18.34 -7.29 14.44
C SER A 195 17.33 -8.43 14.64
N LYS A 196 17.29 -9.01 15.84
CA LYS A 196 16.11 -9.77 16.29
C LYS A 196 15.06 -8.75 16.71
N SER A 197 14.12 -8.44 15.82
CA SER A 197 12.91 -7.70 16.21
C SER A 197 12.16 -8.48 17.28
N SER A 198 11.81 -7.86 18.41
CA SER A 198 10.96 -8.47 19.44
C SER A 198 9.47 -8.36 19.11
N ARG A 199 9.12 -7.71 17.99
CA ARG A 199 7.72 -7.48 17.58
C ARG A 199 7.31 -8.54 16.57
N ILE A 200 6.20 -9.19 16.84
CA ILE A 200 5.52 -10.07 15.89
C ILE A 200 5.15 -9.21 14.67
N GLY A 201 5.48 -9.70 13.47
CA GLY A 201 5.18 -8.98 12.24
C GLY A 201 3.69 -8.81 11.99
N ASN A 202 3.28 -7.73 11.31
CA ASN A 202 1.86 -7.42 11.09
C ASN A 202 1.11 -8.58 10.41
N ALA A 203 1.72 -9.26 9.44
CA ALA A 203 1.17 -10.45 8.80
C ALA A 203 0.89 -11.55 9.83
N ARG A 204 1.85 -11.84 10.71
CA ARG A 204 1.66 -12.85 11.76
C ARG A 204 0.66 -12.39 12.82
N LEU A 205 0.68 -11.11 13.19
CA LEU A 205 -0.26 -10.51 14.13
C LEU A 205 -1.70 -10.60 13.64
N HIS A 206 -1.91 -10.45 12.33
CA HIS A 206 -3.21 -10.49 11.69
C HIS A 206 -3.53 -11.84 11.01
N GLY A 207 -2.69 -12.86 11.19
CA GLY A 207 -2.92 -14.19 10.63
C GLY A 207 -2.87 -14.27 9.09
N MET A 208 -2.21 -13.30 8.42
CA MET A 208 -2.00 -13.33 6.97
C MET A 208 -1.09 -14.49 6.59
N LYS A 209 -1.63 -15.41 5.76
CA LYS A 209 -0.92 -16.61 5.28
C LYS A 209 -0.32 -16.43 3.88
N CYS A 210 -0.85 -15.48 3.12
CA CYS A 210 -0.41 -15.17 1.77
C CYS A 210 -0.49 -13.66 1.50
N VAL A 211 0.30 -13.23 0.53
CA VAL A 211 0.19 -11.93 -0.14
C VAL A 211 -1.08 -11.92 -0.99
N ASN A 212 -1.81 -10.80 -1.01
CA ASN A 212 -3.02 -10.62 -1.82
C ASN A 212 -2.94 -9.34 -2.66
N VAL A 213 -3.78 -9.25 -3.69
CA VAL A 213 -3.81 -8.12 -4.63
C VAL A 213 -3.91 -6.76 -3.92
N PRO A 214 -4.87 -6.54 -3.00
CA PRO A 214 -4.99 -5.22 -2.42
C PRO A 214 -3.85 -4.88 -1.43
N SER A 215 -3.11 -5.87 -0.87
CA SER A 215 -1.90 -5.59 -0.08
C SER A 215 -0.73 -5.17 -0.96
N ILE A 216 -0.59 -5.73 -2.16
CA ILE A 216 0.38 -5.28 -3.17
C ILE A 216 0.08 -3.84 -3.60
N ALA A 217 -1.17 -3.54 -3.97
CA ALA A 217 -1.58 -2.19 -4.37
C ALA A 217 -1.37 -1.15 -3.25
N TYR A 218 -1.61 -1.55 -2.00
CA TYR A 218 -1.32 -0.72 -0.83
C TYR A 218 0.18 -0.40 -0.71
N ILE A 219 1.04 -1.42 -0.84
CA ILE A 219 2.50 -1.22 -0.80
C ILE A 219 2.96 -0.31 -1.94
N ALA A 220 2.47 -0.51 -3.16
CA ALA A 220 2.79 0.38 -4.28
C ALA A 220 2.41 1.84 -3.98
N THR A 221 1.25 2.05 -3.37
CA THR A 221 0.79 3.38 -2.95
C THR A 221 1.69 3.99 -1.87
N GLN A 222 2.08 3.20 -0.86
CA GLN A 222 3.00 3.65 0.20
C GLN A 222 4.39 4.02 -0.34
N VAL A 223 4.93 3.23 -1.27
CA VAL A 223 6.22 3.51 -1.92
C VAL A 223 6.12 4.76 -2.80
N ARG A 224 5.09 4.88 -3.64
CA ARG A 224 4.85 6.08 -4.46
C ARG A 224 4.79 7.34 -3.60
N PHE A 225 4.00 7.31 -2.53
CA PHE A 225 3.95 8.40 -1.58
C PHE A 225 5.34 8.70 -1.02
N THR A 226 6.08 7.69 -0.55
CA THR A 226 7.38 7.88 0.12
C THR A 226 8.47 8.45 -0.82
N LEU A 227 8.38 8.14 -2.11
CA LEU A 227 9.22 8.68 -3.18
C LEU A 227 8.84 10.13 -3.56
N SER A 228 7.58 10.52 -3.45
CA SER A 228 7.10 11.88 -3.81
C SER A 228 7.65 12.97 -2.89
N SER A 229 7.50 14.24 -3.29
CA SER A 229 7.83 15.39 -2.45
C SER A 229 6.75 15.75 -1.41
N ALA A 230 5.55 15.15 -1.51
CA ALA A 230 4.40 15.46 -0.66
C ALA A 230 4.68 15.22 0.83
N SER A 231 4.35 16.19 1.69
CA SER A 231 4.55 16.07 3.13
C SER A 231 3.44 15.28 3.84
N THR A 232 2.23 15.30 3.28
CA THR A 232 1.03 14.68 3.87
C THR A 232 0.49 13.60 2.96
N PHE A 233 0.19 12.43 3.53
CA PHE A 233 -0.53 11.37 2.81
C PHE A 233 -2.01 11.74 2.80
N ALA A 234 -2.49 12.33 1.71
CA ALA A 234 -3.90 12.69 1.55
C ALA A 234 -4.49 12.01 0.31
N ARG A 235 -5.80 11.70 0.38
CA ARG A 235 -6.51 11.02 -0.71
C ARG A 235 -6.59 11.86 -1.98
N SER A 236 -6.61 13.19 -1.82
CA SER A 236 -6.84 14.20 -2.87
C SER A 236 -5.69 15.19 -2.97
N ASP A 237 -4.49 14.81 -2.52
CA ASP A 237 -3.31 15.62 -2.73
C ASP A 237 -2.97 15.57 -4.24
N GLU A 238 -2.99 16.72 -4.92
CA GLU A 238 -2.74 16.84 -6.36
C GLU A 238 -1.35 16.37 -6.77
N VAL A 239 -0.40 16.34 -5.84
CA VAL A 239 1.01 15.98 -6.05
C VAL A 239 1.20 14.46 -5.95
N SER A 240 0.52 13.78 -5.03
CA SER A 240 0.66 12.34 -4.83
C SER A 240 -0.51 11.50 -5.28
N ASP A 241 -1.70 12.06 -5.54
CA ASP A 241 -2.94 11.40 -5.97
C ASP A 241 -3.09 9.94 -5.51
N SER A 242 -2.81 9.70 -4.22
CA SER A 242 -2.56 8.35 -3.70
C SER A 242 -3.82 7.48 -3.68
N GLY A 243 -4.99 8.12 -3.54
CA GLY A 243 -6.28 7.42 -3.60
C GLY A 243 -6.57 6.90 -5.00
N ARG A 244 -6.45 7.77 -6.02
CA ARG A 244 -6.71 7.39 -7.41
C ARG A 244 -5.71 6.37 -7.92
N PHE A 245 -4.43 6.49 -7.54
CA PHE A 245 -3.42 5.50 -7.89
C PHE A 245 -3.77 4.10 -7.39
N TYR A 246 -4.21 3.99 -6.12
CA TYR A 246 -4.67 2.71 -5.59
C TYR A 246 -5.92 2.21 -6.28
N ASP A 247 -6.92 3.08 -6.45
CA ASP A 247 -8.21 2.72 -7.06
C ASP A 247 -8.00 2.22 -8.50
N ASN A 248 -7.11 2.85 -9.27
CA ASN A 248 -6.77 2.44 -10.63
C ASN A 248 -6.00 1.12 -10.67
N LEU A 249 -5.04 0.90 -9.75
CA LEU A 249 -4.35 -0.40 -9.64
C LEU A 249 -5.36 -1.50 -9.33
N MET A 250 -6.28 -1.27 -8.40
CA MET A 250 -7.31 -2.23 -8.05
C MET A 250 -8.26 -2.49 -9.21
N GLU A 251 -8.68 -1.45 -9.92
CA GLU A 251 -9.54 -1.58 -11.09
C GLU A 251 -8.86 -2.44 -12.16
N PHE A 252 -7.59 -2.17 -12.49
CA PHE A 252 -6.80 -2.97 -13.43
C PHE A 252 -6.65 -4.42 -12.98
N LEU A 253 -6.21 -4.66 -11.73
CA LEU A 253 -5.96 -6.01 -11.19
C LEU A 253 -7.23 -6.85 -10.99
N LEU A 254 -8.41 -6.23 -11.04
CA LEU A 254 -9.70 -6.92 -10.95
C LEU A 254 -10.37 -7.12 -12.31
N GLN A 255 -9.76 -6.68 -13.41
CA GLN A 255 -10.30 -6.92 -14.75
C GLN A 255 -10.30 -8.42 -15.04
N PRO A 256 -11.41 -8.98 -15.59
CA PRO A 256 -11.51 -10.40 -15.89
C PRO A 256 -10.40 -10.91 -16.82
N ASP A 257 -10.01 -10.09 -17.80
CA ASP A 257 -9.01 -10.44 -18.81
C ASP A 257 -7.59 -10.51 -18.23
N GLU A 258 -7.36 -9.89 -17.06
CA GLU A 258 -6.06 -9.82 -16.40
C GLU A 258 -5.86 -10.92 -15.34
N GLN A 259 -6.88 -11.73 -15.05
CA GLN A 259 -6.86 -12.65 -13.90
C GLN A 259 -5.81 -13.77 -14.00
N GLU A 260 -5.42 -14.17 -15.22
CA GLU A 260 -4.36 -15.14 -15.44
C GLU A 260 -3.01 -14.58 -14.98
N GLU A 261 -2.64 -13.40 -15.46
CA GLU A 261 -1.42 -12.69 -15.07
C GLU A 261 -1.39 -12.32 -13.58
N VAL A 262 -2.54 -11.91 -13.03
CA VAL A 262 -2.70 -11.64 -11.59
C VAL A 262 -2.45 -12.91 -10.77
N ALA A 263 -2.93 -14.08 -11.22
CA ALA A 263 -2.67 -15.34 -10.53
C ALA A 263 -1.17 -15.69 -10.54
N GLU A 264 -0.49 -15.49 -11.68
CA GLU A 264 0.97 -15.66 -11.77
C GLU A 264 1.74 -14.70 -10.87
N LEU A 265 1.33 -13.43 -10.82
CA LEU A 265 1.87 -12.42 -9.92
C LEU A 265 1.74 -12.87 -8.46
N LEU A 266 0.56 -13.36 -8.04
CA LEU A 266 0.35 -13.85 -6.68
C LEU A 266 1.17 -15.10 -6.37
N VAL A 267 1.34 -16.01 -7.34
CA VAL A 267 2.24 -17.17 -7.20
C VAL A 267 3.67 -16.67 -6.97
N TRP A 268 4.15 -15.70 -7.73
CA TRP A 268 5.49 -15.13 -7.58
C TRP A 268 5.70 -14.49 -6.19
N TRP A 269 4.73 -13.70 -5.71
CA TRP A 269 4.80 -13.02 -4.41
C TRP A 269 4.76 -13.97 -3.20
N ASN A 270 4.20 -15.16 -3.36
CA ASN A 270 4.04 -16.16 -2.30
C ASN A 270 5.11 -17.28 -2.33
N ARG A 271 6.19 -17.10 -3.10
CA ARG A 271 7.37 -17.98 -3.06
C ARG A 271 8.23 -17.70 -1.82
#